data_AF-A0AAE4SAC8-F1
#
_entry.id   AF-A0AAE4SAC8-F1
#
_cell.length_a   1.000
_cell.length_b   1.000
_cell.length_c   1.000
_cell.angle_alpha   90.00
_cell.angle_beta   90.00
_cell.angle_gamma   90.00
#
_symmetry.space_group_name_H-M   'P 1'
#
loop_
_entity.id
_entity.type
_entity.pdbx_description
1 polymer ?
#
loop_
_entity_poly.entity_id
_entity_poly.type
_entity_poly.pdbx_seq_one_letter_code
_entity_poly.pdbx_strand_id
1 'polypeptide(L)'
;MVLSQDEIIQIITLVVDWHFPVVQVAAMYQITTERVYQLVQAYRKTGLYPAPKRLGRPPIIPSPEHRSLIIAEKHRLGVGSRCLHKYFRSRLGIVIGERAIHRVLLEENLTSHEPQKGFRHPAWIRYERDESLSAVHMDWHQSKYNGKQVCVVLDDASRMILAGGEFDRATTEFSIQVLREAYEKYEYIVPIREVITDHGTQFYANTRDSQGNAEHAFEKFCREMEINHILARVKHPQTNGKVESGLERTNSSDRNIRRLRSLFIGTMRSGRIKVSVMKMEI
;
A
#
# COMPACT_ATOMS: atom_id res chain seq x y z
N MET A 1 -3.68 -40.74 1.87
CA MET A 1 -2.53 -40.33 2.69
C MET A 1 -1.25 -40.60 1.91
N VAL A 2 -0.30 -39.66 1.89
CA VAL A 2 1.00 -39.85 1.23
C VAL A 2 2.00 -40.15 2.33
N LEU A 3 2.52 -41.38 2.38
CA LEU A 3 3.57 -41.77 3.32
C LEU A 3 4.87 -41.03 2.94
N SER A 4 5.57 -40.51 3.94
CA SER A 4 6.93 -40.00 3.81
C SER A 4 7.92 -41.13 3.58
N GLN A 5 9.13 -40.78 3.14
CA GLN A 5 10.19 -41.77 2.91
C GLN A 5 10.58 -42.49 4.22
N ASP A 6 10.64 -41.76 5.32
CA ASP A 6 11.04 -42.29 6.63
C ASP A 6 9.99 -43.26 7.18
N GLU A 7 8.71 -42.94 7.03
CA GLU A 7 7.61 -43.84 7.41
C GLU A 7 7.64 -45.14 6.60
N ILE A 8 7.94 -45.06 5.29
CA ILE A 8 8.07 -46.26 4.44
C ILE A 8 9.23 -47.14 4.93
N ILE A 9 10.37 -46.55 5.27
CA ILE A 9 11.52 -47.28 5.81
C ILE A 9 11.14 -47.96 7.13
N GLN A 10 10.54 -47.22 8.06
CA GLN A 10 10.14 -47.77 9.36
C GLN A 10 9.10 -48.89 9.25
N ILE A 11 8.08 -48.75 8.39
CA ILE A 11 7.09 -49.79 8.13
C ILE A 11 7.77 -51.08 7.65
N ILE A 12 8.72 -50.96 6.72
CA ILE A 12 9.43 -52.12 6.16
C ILE A 12 10.33 -52.75 7.23
N THR A 13 11.12 -51.96 7.96
CA THR A 13 11.99 -52.43 9.04
C THR A 13 11.19 -53.14 10.13
N LEU A 14 10.06 -52.60 10.57
CA LEU A 14 9.21 -53.22 11.59
C LEU A 14 8.70 -54.60 11.16
N VAL A 15 8.34 -54.76 9.89
CA VAL A 15 7.80 -56.03 9.37
C VAL A 15 8.90 -57.03 8.99
N VAL A 16 10.01 -56.56 8.42
CA VAL A 16 11.08 -57.43 7.88
C VAL A 16 12.14 -57.77 8.91
N ASP A 17 12.61 -56.79 9.69
CA ASP A 17 13.69 -56.99 10.65
C ASP A 17 13.13 -57.38 12.03
N TRP A 18 12.09 -56.68 12.47
CA TRP A 18 11.50 -56.87 13.81
C TRP A 18 10.29 -57.81 13.83
N HIS A 19 9.89 -58.35 12.68
CA HIS A 19 8.83 -59.37 12.55
C HIS A 19 7.47 -58.98 13.19
N PHE A 20 7.15 -57.69 13.23
CA PHE A 20 5.87 -57.23 13.77
C PHE A 20 4.67 -57.69 12.91
N PRO A 21 3.51 -57.99 13.52
CA PRO A 21 2.31 -58.33 12.78
C PRO A 21 1.85 -57.19 11.86
N VAL A 22 1.63 -57.50 10.58
CA VAL A 22 1.24 -56.52 9.55
C VAL A 22 -0.02 -55.74 9.93
N VAL A 23 -0.97 -56.37 10.61
CA VAL A 23 -2.22 -55.73 11.07
C VAL A 23 -1.94 -54.61 12.08
N GLN A 24 -0.97 -54.81 12.99
CA GLN A 24 -0.60 -53.82 14.00
C GLN A 24 0.15 -52.65 13.37
N VAL A 25 1.08 -52.93 12.45
CA VAL A 25 1.82 -51.91 11.71
C VAL A 25 0.87 -51.07 10.85
N ALA A 26 -0.09 -51.71 10.17
CA ALA A 26 -1.12 -51.02 9.40
C ALA A 26 -1.96 -50.05 10.25
N ALA A 27 -2.39 -50.50 11.44
CA ALA A 27 -3.13 -49.68 12.39
C ALA A 27 -2.31 -48.48 12.93
N MET A 28 -1.04 -48.71 13.27
CA MET A 28 -0.13 -47.67 13.79
C MET A 28 0.06 -46.52 12.81
N TYR A 29 0.26 -46.84 11.52
CA TYR A 29 0.47 -45.84 10.47
C TYR A 29 -0.81 -45.45 9.72
N GLN A 30 -1.99 -45.89 10.19
CA GLN A 30 -3.30 -45.61 9.59
C GLN A 30 -3.40 -45.92 8.08
N ILE A 31 -2.79 -47.03 7.65
CA ILE A 31 -2.82 -47.51 6.27
C ILE A 31 -3.48 -48.88 6.18
N THR A 32 -3.83 -49.30 4.96
CA THR A 32 -4.38 -50.63 4.74
C THR A 32 -3.29 -51.70 4.82
N THR A 33 -3.65 -52.91 5.24
CA THR A 33 -2.73 -54.05 5.33
C THR A 33 -2.16 -54.40 3.95
N GLU A 34 -2.96 -54.27 2.89
CA GLU A 34 -2.52 -54.44 1.51
C GLU A 34 -1.39 -53.48 1.14
N ARG A 35 -1.45 -52.24 1.64
CA ARG A 35 -0.40 -51.26 1.37
C ARG A 35 0.91 -51.65 2.04
N VAL A 36 0.88 -52.16 3.26
CA VAL A 36 2.06 -52.70 3.95
C VAL A 36 2.65 -53.87 3.16
N TYR A 37 1.82 -54.82 2.73
CA TYR A 37 2.27 -55.94 1.91
C TYR A 37 2.91 -55.48 0.59
N GLN A 38 2.34 -54.49 -0.10
CA GLN A 38 2.93 -53.93 -1.32
C GLN A 38 4.33 -53.33 -1.08
N LEU A 39 4.51 -52.60 0.02
CA LEU A 39 5.80 -51.99 0.38
C LEU A 39 6.85 -53.06 0.68
N VAL A 40 6.48 -54.06 1.49
CA VAL A 40 7.38 -55.17 1.86
C VAL A 40 7.73 -56.04 0.65
N GLN A 41 6.77 -56.34 -0.23
CA GLN A 41 7.04 -57.08 -1.46
C GLN A 41 7.96 -56.31 -2.41
N ALA A 42 7.75 -55.01 -2.58
CA ALA A 42 8.63 -54.18 -3.39
C ALA A 42 10.08 -54.22 -2.86
N TYR A 43 10.25 -54.07 -1.54
CA TYR A 43 11.56 -54.15 -0.89
C TYR A 43 12.21 -55.53 -1.05
N ARG A 44 11.49 -56.62 -0.80
CA ARG A 44 12.02 -57.98 -0.95
C ARG A 44 12.45 -58.30 -2.39
N LYS A 45 11.82 -57.68 -3.39
CA LYS A 45 12.13 -57.89 -4.80
C LYS A 45 13.37 -57.13 -5.26
N THR A 46 13.57 -55.90 -4.80
CA THR A 46 14.62 -55.00 -5.30
C THR A 46 15.78 -54.82 -4.33
N GLY A 47 15.60 -55.14 -3.05
CA GLY A 47 16.53 -54.82 -1.97
C GLY A 47 16.60 -53.31 -1.62
N LEU A 48 15.76 -52.49 -2.24
CA LEU A 48 15.75 -51.03 -2.09
C LEU A 48 14.41 -50.54 -1.56
N TYR A 49 14.44 -49.56 -0.65
CA TYR A 49 13.23 -48.94 -0.12
C TYR A 49 12.44 -48.20 -1.21
N PRO A 50 11.15 -48.50 -1.41
CA PRO A 50 10.36 -47.88 -2.47
C PRO A 50 10.11 -46.40 -2.19
N ALA A 51 10.37 -45.55 -3.17
CA ALA A 51 10.11 -44.12 -3.05
C ALA A 51 8.59 -43.81 -3.08
N PRO A 52 8.12 -42.77 -2.34
CA PRO A 52 6.74 -42.35 -2.38
C PRO A 52 6.38 -41.88 -3.79
N LYS A 53 5.32 -42.46 -4.35
CA LYS A 53 4.84 -42.08 -5.66
C LYS A 53 4.16 -40.71 -5.57
N ARG A 54 4.64 -39.74 -6.33
CA ARG A 54 3.92 -38.48 -6.52
C ARG A 54 2.60 -38.76 -7.23
N LEU A 55 1.50 -38.42 -6.58
CA LEU A 55 0.17 -38.53 -7.17
C LEU A 55 0.01 -37.44 -8.25
N GLY A 56 -0.63 -37.80 -9.36
CA GLY A 56 -0.94 -36.88 -10.46
C GLY A 56 -0.14 -37.12 -11.73
N ARG A 57 -0.51 -36.36 -12.78
CA ARG A 57 0.14 -36.43 -14.09
C ARG A 57 1.57 -35.92 -13.98
N PRO A 58 2.59 -36.66 -14.49
CA PRO A 58 3.94 -36.15 -14.51
C PRO A 58 4.00 -34.83 -15.30
N PRO A 59 4.86 -33.89 -14.90
CA PRO A 59 4.98 -32.63 -15.62
C PRO A 59 5.47 -32.89 -17.05
N ILE A 60 4.86 -32.20 -18.01
CA ILE A 60 5.34 -32.20 -19.40
C ILE A 60 6.66 -31.45 -19.45
N ILE A 61 7.71 -32.13 -19.92
CA ILE A 61 9.04 -31.56 -20.14
C ILE A 61 9.07 -31.07 -21.60
N PRO A 62 9.31 -29.77 -21.86
CA PRO A 62 9.48 -29.27 -23.22
C PRO A 62 10.68 -29.94 -23.92
N SER A 63 10.54 -30.19 -25.21
CA SER A 63 11.67 -30.56 -26.08
C SER A 63 12.79 -29.50 -26.00
N PRO A 64 14.07 -29.89 -26.14
CA PRO A 64 15.18 -28.94 -26.24
C PRO A 64 14.97 -27.84 -27.29
N GLU A 65 14.36 -28.18 -28.43
CA GLU A 65 14.04 -27.21 -29.50
C GLU A 65 13.04 -26.15 -29.03
N HIS A 66 11.96 -26.59 -28.36
CA HIS A 66 10.98 -25.68 -27.77
C HIS A 66 11.60 -24.80 -26.68
N ARG A 67 12.56 -25.33 -25.92
CA ARG A 67 13.27 -24.58 -24.88
C ARG A 67 14.06 -23.43 -25.47
N SER A 68 14.88 -23.71 -26.48
CA SER A 68 15.66 -22.68 -27.20
C SER A 68 14.75 -21.63 -27.84
N LEU A 69 13.62 -22.05 -28.41
CA LEU A 69 12.66 -21.14 -29.01
C LEU A 69 11.98 -20.22 -27.98
N ILE A 70 11.62 -20.74 -26.80
CA ILE A 70 11.05 -19.95 -25.70
C ILE A 70 12.04 -18.87 -25.25
N ILE A 71 13.32 -19.21 -25.11
CA ILE A 71 14.38 -18.29 -24.69
C ILE A 71 14.57 -17.19 -25.74
N ALA A 72 14.71 -17.57 -27.02
CA ALA A 72 14.89 -16.63 -28.12
C ALA A 72 13.72 -15.63 -28.21
N GLU A 73 12.47 -16.12 -28.17
CA GLU A 73 11.29 -15.26 -28.23
C GLU A 73 11.11 -14.41 -26.97
N LYS A 74 11.54 -14.90 -25.79
CA LYS A 74 11.55 -14.09 -24.57
C LYS A 74 12.50 -12.89 -24.70
N HIS A 75 13.71 -13.11 -25.22
CA HIS A 75 14.67 -12.01 -25.45
C HIS A 75 14.19 -11.04 -26.53
N ARG A 76 13.54 -11.56 -27.58
CA ARG A 76 13.05 -10.73 -28.69
C ARG A 76 11.84 -9.87 -28.33
N LEU A 77 10.87 -10.43 -27.60
CA LEU A 77 9.60 -9.76 -27.30
C LEU A 77 9.55 -9.13 -25.91
N GLY A 78 10.38 -9.57 -24.96
CA GLY A 78 10.38 -9.11 -23.57
C GLY A 78 9.16 -9.54 -22.74
N VAL A 79 8.18 -10.24 -23.32
CA VAL A 79 6.88 -10.52 -22.68
C VAL A 79 6.89 -11.70 -21.69
N GLY A 80 5.88 -11.78 -20.83
CA GLY A 80 5.71 -12.87 -19.86
C GLY A 80 5.19 -14.19 -20.47
N SER A 81 5.20 -15.26 -19.67
CA SER A 81 4.80 -16.63 -20.07
C SER A 81 3.42 -16.70 -20.73
N ARG A 82 2.44 -15.95 -20.21
CA ARG A 82 1.07 -15.91 -20.75
C ARG A 82 1.01 -15.32 -22.16
N CYS A 83 1.76 -14.25 -22.40
CA CYS A 83 1.83 -13.62 -23.72
C CYS A 83 2.60 -14.50 -24.70
N LEU A 84 3.71 -15.11 -24.26
CA LEU A 84 4.45 -16.08 -25.07
C LEU A 84 3.57 -17.28 -25.44
N HIS A 85 2.78 -17.82 -24.51
CA HIS A 85 1.83 -18.90 -24.79
C HIS A 85 0.86 -18.53 -25.93
N LYS A 86 0.26 -17.34 -25.86
CA LYS A 86 -0.62 -16.83 -26.91
C LYS A 86 0.11 -16.63 -28.22
N TYR A 87 1.34 -16.11 -28.18
CA TYR A 87 2.17 -15.90 -29.36
C TYR A 87 2.50 -17.23 -30.06
N PHE A 88 2.99 -18.22 -29.32
CA PHE A 88 3.28 -19.56 -29.86
C PHE A 88 2.06 -20.19 -30.51
N ARG A 89 0.90 -20.08 -29.87
CA ARG A 89 -0.35 -20.65 -30.38
C ARG A 89 -0.88 -19.92 -31.61
N SER A 90 -0.82 -18.58 -31.64
CA SER A 90 -1.49 -17.77 -32.68
C SER A 90 -0.61 -17.40 -33.87
N ARG A 91 0.71 -17.30 -33.68
CA ARG A 91 1.65 -16.85 -34.73
C ARG A 91 2.52 -17.98 -35.27
N LEU A 92 2.90 -18.93 -34.41
CA LEU A 92 3.79 -20.03 -34.78
C LEU A 92 3.07 -21.38 -34.93
N GLY A 93 1.80 -21.46 -34.50
CA GLY A 93 1.02 -22.71 -34.54
C GLY A 93 1.51 -23.79 -33.57
N ILE A 94 2.42 -23.46 -32.65
CA ILE A 94 3.03 -24.41 -31.71
C ILE A 94 2.23 -24.42 -30.41
N VAL A 95 1.80 -25.61 -29.98
CA VAL A 95 1.02 -25.79 -28.76
C VAL A 95 1.95 -26.13 -27.59
N ILE A 96 2.42 -25.11 -26.89
CA ILE A 96 3.20 -25.26 -25.64
C ILE A 96 2.36 -24.75 -24.48
N GLY A 97 2.19 -25.53 -23.41
CA GLY A 97 1.42 -25.08 -22.24
C GLY A 97 2.10 -23.91 -21.51
N GLU A 98 1.32 -22.93 -21.06
CA GLU A 98 1.83 -21.75 -20.32
C GLU A 98 2.71 -22.14 -19.12
N ARG A 99 2.30 -23.15 -18.35
CA ARG A 99 3.08 -23.65 -17.19
C ARG A 99 4.44 -24.21 -17.58
N ALA A 100 4.55 -24.81 -18.76
CA ALA A 100 5.81 -25.34 -19.26
C ALA A 100 6.74 -24.18 -19.69
N ILE A 101 6.19 -23.16 -20.37
CA ILE A 101 6.91 -21.93 -20.71
C ILE A 101 7.40 -21.23 -19.44
N HIS A 102 6.53 -20.99 -18.47
CA HIS A 102 6.88 -20.33 -17.22
C HIS A 102 8.01 -21.06 -16.48
N ARG A 103 7.98 -22.40 -16.46
CA ARG A 103 9.03 -23.20 -15.85
C ARG A 103 10.37 -23.02 -16.54
N VAL A 104 10.40 -23.09 -17.88
CA VAL A 104 11.62 -22.83 -18.65
C VAL A 104 12.16 -21.44 -18.34
N LEU A 105 11.30 -20.41 -18.27
CA LEU A 105 11.73 -19.06 -17.93
C LEU A 105 12.29 -18.93 -16.51
N LEU A 106 11.74 -19.67 -15.55
CA LEU A 106 12.27 -19.72 -14.18
C LEU A 106 13.63 -20.43 -14.13
N GLU A 107 13.75 -21.59 -14.78
CA GLU A 107 15.00 -22.36 -14.84
C GLU A 107 16.13 -21.54 -15.48
N GLU A 108 15.81 -20.72 -16.48
CA GLU A 108 16.76 -19.85 -17.19
C GLU A 108 16.96 -18.48 -16.51
N ASN A 109 16.38 -18.24 -15.33
CA ASN A 109 16.42 -16.95 -14.62
C ASN A 109 15.91 -15.75 -15.45
N LEU A 110 15.09 -15.98 -16.48
CA LEU A 110 14.48 -14.95 -17.34
C LEU A 110 13.18 -14.37 -16.74
N THR A 111 12.74 -14.88 -15.61
CA THR A 111 11.59 -14.41 -14.85
C THR A 111 11.84 -14.67 -13.37
N SER A 112 11.54 -13.69 -12.52
CA SER A 112 11.59 -13.86 -11.07
C SER A 112 10.23 -14.34 -10.54
N HIS A 113 10.27 -15.26 -9.58
CA HIS A 113 9.11 -15.52 -8.74
C HIS A 113 9.06 -14.43 -7.67
N GLU A 114 8.18 -13.42 -7.84
CA GLU A 114 7.93 -12.40 -6.82
C GLU A 114 6.72 -12.80 -5.96
N PRO A 115 6.92 -13.47 -4.81
CA PRO A 115 5.81 -13.83 -3.93
C PRO A 115 5.13 -12.60 -3.30
N GLN A 116 5.79 -11.44 -3.30
CA GLN A 116 5.32 -10.24 -2.59
C GLN A 116 4.41 -9.30 -3.40
N LYS A 117 4.27 -9.46 -4.73
CA LYS A 117 3.37 -8.59 -5.52
C LYS A 117 1.87 -8.85 -5.28
N GLY A 118 1.54 -9.85 -4.46
CA GLY A 118 0.16 -10.23 -4.12
C GLY A 118 -0.42 -9.58 -2.87
N PHE A 119 0.34 -8.76 -2.15
CA PHE A 119 -0.26 -8.00 -1.05
C PHE A 119 -1.23 -6.99 -1.66
N ARG A 120 -2.53 -7.25 -1.49
CA ARG A 120 -3.56 -6.21 -1.55
C ARG A 120 -3.01 -5.04 -0.75
N HIS A 121 -2.99 -3.84 -1.33
CA HIS A 121 -2.74 -2.64 -0.55
C HIS A 121 -3.60 -2.75 0.72
N PRO A 122 -3.00 -2.56 1.92
CA PRO A 122 -3.77 -2.63 3.15
C PRO A 122 -5.01 -1.74 3.00
N ALA A 123 -6.14 -2.22 3.52
CA ALA A 123 -7.41 -1.49 3.43
C ALA A 123 -7.18 -0.05 3.93
N TRP A 124 -7.76 0.93 3.23
CA TRP A 124 -7.65 2.33 3.60
C TRP A 124 -8.13 2.53 5.04
N ILE A 125 -7.22 2.76 5.98
CA ILE A 125 -7.55 3.14 7.36
C ILE A 125 -7.67 4.66 7.38
N ARG A 126 -8.84 5.21 7.68
CA ARG A 126 -8.96 6.65 7.96
C ARG A 126 -8.40 6.86 9.36
N TYR A 127 -7.20 7.43 9.47
CA TYR A 127 -6.71 7.93 10.75
C TYR A 127 -7.38 9.27 10.97
N GLU A 128 -8.39 9.38 11.81
CA GLU A 128 -9.02 10.65 12.19
C GLU A 128 -8.74 10.83 13.68
N ARG A 129 -8.25 12.01 14.09
CA ARG A 129 -8.18 12.31 15.53
C ARG A 129 -9.59 12.44 16.08
N ASP A 130 -9.79 11.99 17.31
CA ASP A 130 -11.10 11.95 17.96
C ASP A 130 -11.65 13.36 18.33
N GLU A 131 -10.76 14.36 18.43
CA GLU A 131 -11.10 15.71 18.87
C GLU A 131 -10.80 16.76 17.79
N SER A 132 -11.79 17.60 17.45
CA SER A 132 -11.58 18.79 16.61
C SER A 132 -10.60 19.77 17.25
N LEU A 133 -9.86 20.51 16.42
CA LEU A 133 -8.81 21.46 16.80
C LEU A 133 -7.58 20.84 17.50
N SER A 134 -7.57 19.52 17.71
CA SER A 134 -6.40 18.81 18.23
C SER A 134 -5.23 18.81 17.23
N ALA A 135 -5.53 18.75 15.93
CA ALA A 135 -4.55 18.89 14.87
C ALA A 135 -5.20 19.53 13.63
N VAL A 136 -4.49 20.47 13.03
CA VAL A 136 -4.89 21.09 11.76
C VAL A 136 -3.88 20.76 10.67
N HIS A 137 -4.36 20.44 9.48
CA HIS A 137 -3.55 20.31 8.29
C HIS A 137 -3.49 21.65 7.56
N MET A 138 -2.29 22.08 7.20
CA MET A 138 -2.09 23.26 6.36
C MET A 138 -1.36 22.88 5.09
N ASP A 139 -1.88 23.34 3.95
CA ASP A 139 -1.33 23.02 2.64
C ASP A 139 -1.48 24.17 1.63
N TRP A 140 -0.56 24.20 0.66
CA TRP A 140 -0.56 25.12 -0.47
C TRP A 140 -0.94 24.40 -1.76
N HIS A 141 -1.78 25.02 -2.56
CA HIS A 141 -2.05 24.57 -3.92
C HIS A 141 -2.18 25.70 -4.91
N GLN A 142 -1.90 25.39 -6.17
CA GLN A 142 -2.16 26.33 -7.24
C GLN A 142 -3.58 26.14 -7.78
N SER A 143 -4.36 27.21 -7.78
CA SER A 143 -5.69 27.22 -8.41
C SER A 143 -5.56 27.07 -9.92
N LYS A 144 -6.33 26.14 -10.49
CA LYS A 144 -6.36 25.90 -11.95
C LYS A 144 -7.07 27.02 -12.73
N TYR A 145 -7.82 27.89 -12.06
CA TYR A 145 -8.63 28.93 -12.72
C TYR A 145 -7.89 30.25 -12.89
N ASN A 146 -7.17 30.69 -11.86
CA ASN A 146 -6.51 32.00 -11.84
C ASN A 146 -4.99 31.90 -11.66
N GLY A 147 -4.44 30.70 -11.49
CA GLY A 147 -3.00 30.46 -11.30
C GLY A 147 -2.46 30.92 -9.96
N LYS A 148 -3.30 31.46 -9.06
CA LYS A 148 -2.92 31.93 -7.73
C LYS A 148 -2.62 30.76 -6.80
N GLN A 149 -1.81 31.03 -5.79
CA GLN A 149 -1.47 30.10 -4.73
C GLN A 149 -2.50 30.23 -3.61
N VAL A 150 -3.10 29.13 -3.21
CA VAL A 150 -4.14 29.08 -2.20
C VAL A 150 -3.61 28.30 -1.00
N CYS A 151 -3.65 28.93 0.16
CA CYS A 151 -3.29 28.31 1.44
C CYS A 151 -4.57 28.07 2.24
N VAL A 152 -4.72 26.87 2.80
CA VAL A 152 -5.88 26.50 3.62
C VAL A 152 -5.43 25.84 4.91
N VAL A 153 -6.13 26.14 6.00
CA VAL A 153 -6.00 25.44 7.29
C VAL A 153 -7.27 24.62 7.50
N LEU A 154 -7.09 23.30 7.60
CA LEU A 154 -8.16 22.32 7.61
C LEU A 154 -8.09 21.49 8.89
N ASP A 155 -9.19 21.39 9.63
CA ASP A 155 -9.27 20.56 10.83
C ASP A 155 -9.19 19.07 10.48
N ASP A 156 -8.29 18.31 11.13
CA ASP A 156 -8.07 16.91 10.77
C ASP A 156 -9.29 16.01 11.04
N ALA A 157 -9.99 16.29 12.14
CA ALA A 157 -11.16 15.51 12.58
C ALA A 157 -12.41 15.84 11.75
N SER A 158 -12.81 17.12 11.69
CA SER A 158 -14.06 17.53 11.03
C SER A 158 -13.93 17.81 9.54
N ARG A 159 -12.71 17.97 9.02
CA ARG A 159 -12.41 18.46 7.65
C ARG A 159 -12.98 19.84 7.33
N MET A 160 -13.34 20.60 8.36
CA MET A 160 -13.74 22.00 8.20
C MET A 160 -12.53 22.86 7.85
N ILE A 161 -12.70 23.74 6.86
CA ILE A 161 -11.71 24.79 6.57
C ILE A 161 -11.88 25.88 7.63
N LEU A 162 -10.88 26.04 8.48
CA LEU A 162 -10.89 27.01 9.58
C LEU A 162 -10.59 28.43 9.05
N ALA A 163 -9.57 28.53 8.19
CA ALA A 163 -9.16 29.73 7.48
C ALA A 163 -8.55 29.36 6.12
N GLY A 164 -8.48 30.33 5.21
CA GLY A 164 -7.83 30.17 3.92
C GLY A 164 -7.70 31.48 3.16
N GLY A 165 -6.72 31.57 2.27
CA GLY A 165 -6.43 32.76 1.49
C GLY A 165 -5.89 32.45 0.10
N GLU A 166 -6.14 33.37 -0.83
CA GLU A 166 -5.57 33.35 -2.18
C GLU A 166 -4.48 34.41 -2.30
N PHE A 167 -3.30 34.01 -2.74
CA PHE A 167 -2.08 34.82 -2.81
C PHE A 167 -1.41 34.66 -4.16
N ASP A 168 -0.63 35.66 -4.57
CA ASP A 168 0.10 35.57 -5.85
C ASP A 168 1.33 34.63 -5.74
N ARG A 169 1.80 34.37 -4.51
CA ARG A 169 2.98 33.53 -4.22
C ARG A 169 2.76 32.74 -2.94
N ALA A 170 3.33 31.53 -2.87
CA ALA A 170 3.32 30.71 -1.66
C ALA A 170 4.54 31.09 -0.80
N THR A 171 4.31 31.81 0.30
CA THR A 171 5.37 32.30 1.19
C THR A 171 5.07 31.99 2.66
N THR A 172 6.13 31.99 3.48
CA THR A 172 6.07 31.72 4.91
C THR A 172 5.20 32.74 5.66
N GLU A 173 5.25 34.02 5.26
CA GLU A 173 4.49 35.10 5.88
C GLU A 173 2.98 34.88 5.71
N PHE A 174 2.55 34.46 4.51
CA PHE A 174 1.15 34.14 4.26
C PHE A 174 0.71 32.87 5.00
N SER A 175 1.59 31.86 5.13
CA SER A 175 1.31 30.69 5.98
C SER A 175 1.04 31.09 7.43
N ILE A 176 1.87 31.96 8.00
CA ILE A 176 1.70 32.48 9.37
C ILE A 176 0.39 33.26 9.48
N GLN A 177 0.09 34.11 8.49
CA GLN A 177 -1.14 34.91 8.47
C GLN A 177 -2.39 34.03 8.52
N VAL A 178 -2.48 32.99 7.68
CA VAL A 178 -3.65 32.12 7.61
C VAL A 178 -3.78 31.27 8.88
N LEU A 179 -2.67 30.77 9.43
CA LEU A 179 -2.70 30.00 10.69
C LEU A 179 -3.11 30.88 11.88
N ARG A 180 -2.61 32.12 11.95
CA ARG A 180 -3.01 33.09 12.98
C ARG A 180 -4.51 33.38 12.91
N GLU A 181 -5.05 33.60 11.71
CA GLU A 181 -6.49 33.81 11.53
C GLU A 181 -7.31 32.62 12.03
N ALA A 182 -6.88 31.39 11.71
CA ALA A 182 -7.53 30.18 12.21
C ALA A 182 -7.45 30.10 13.75
N TYR A 183 -6.29 30.39 14.32
CA TYR A 183 -6.07 30.34 15.76
C TYR A 183 -6.96 31.35 16.49
N GLU A 184 -6.85 32.65 16.16
CA GLU A 184 -7.61 33.73 16.81
C GLU A 184 -9.13 33.53 16.69
N LYS A 185 -9.58 32.97 15.56
CA LYS A 185 -11.00 32.72 15.32
C LYS A 185 -11.59 31.60 16.17
N TYR A 186 -10.81 30.58 16.56
CA TYR A 186 -11.31 29.39 17.25
C TYR A 186 -10.73 29.16 18.64
N GLU A 187 -9.76 29.98 19.06
CA GLU A 187 -9.11 29.91 20.38
C GLU A 187 -10.11 29.93 21.54
N TYR A 188 -11.22 30.65 21.40
CA TYR A 188 -12.27 30.71 22.44
C TYR A 188 -12.95 29.36 22.71
N ILE A 189 -12.84 28.38 21.80
CA ILE A 189 -13.35 27.02 21.97
C ILE A 189 -12.25 26.17 22.60
N VAL A 190 -11.17 25.96 21.83
CA VAL A 190 -9.97 25.20 22.20
C VAL A 190 -8.81 25.75 21.35
N PRO A 191 -7.63 26.02 21.93
CA PRO A 191 -6.46 26.42 21.14
C PRO A 191 -5.99 25.27 20.24
N ILE A 192 -5.55 25.62 19.03
CA ILE A 192 -4.98 24.65 18.09
C ILE A 192 -3.72 24.06 18.70
N ARG A 193 -3.69 22.74 18.93
CA ARG A 193 -2.55 22.09 19.61
C ARG A 193 -1.42 21.70 18.66
N GLU A 194 -1.77 21.27 17.46
CA GLU A 194 -0.81 20.76 16.49
C GLU A 194 -1.11 21.28 15.08
N VAL A 195 -0.06 21.56 14.32
CA VAL A 195 -0.16 21.86 12.88
C VAL A 195 0.65 20.86 12.09
N ILE A 196 0.01 20.22 11.11
CA ILE A 196 0.63 19.24 10.22
C ILE A 196 0.84 19.89 8.85
N THR A 197 2.11 19.98 8.43
CA THR A 197 2.48 20.54 7.12
C THR A 197 3.35 19.56 6.34
N ASP A 198 3.51 19.79 5.04
CA ASP A 198 4.54 19.12 4.26
C ASP A 198 5.94 19.72 4.51
N HIS A 199 6.94 19.24 3.77
CA HIS A 199 8.31 19.76 3.81
C HIS A 199 8.50 20.94 2.84
N GLY A 200 7.42 21.68 2.53
CA GLY A 200 7.47 22.85 1.67
C GLY A 200 8.34 23.96 2.28
N THR A 201 9.00 24.74 1.41
CA THR A 201 9.84 25.88 1.82
C THR A 201 9.07 26.96 2.59
N GLN A 202 7.74 26.95 2.49
CA GLN A 202 6.83 27.86 3.18
C GLN A 202 6.62 27.48 4.65
N PHE A 203 6.93 26.25 5.03
CA PHE A 203 6.72 25.72 6.38
C PHE A 203 8.04 25.27 7.04
N TYR A 204 9.04 24.92 6.23
CA TYR A 204 10.29 24.35 6.68
C TYR A 204 11.50 24.90 5.92
N ALA A 205 12.63 25.08 6.62
CA ALA A 205 13.87 25.52 5.99
C ALA A 205 14.58 24.37 5.26
N ASN A 206 14.80 24.54 3.94
CA ASN A 206 15.54 23.56 3.12
C ASN A 206 17.03 23.46 3.45
N THR A 207 17.61 24.50 4.05
CA THR A 207 19.03 24.54 4.44
C THR A 207 19.12 24.65 5.96
N ARG A 208 19.66 23.61 6.60
CA ARG A 208 19.98 23.60 8.03
C ARG A 208 21.49 23.73 8.21
N ASP A 209 21.91 24.30 9.33
CA ASP A 209 23.32 24.31 9.70
C ASP A 209 23.83 22.88 9.96
N SER A 210 25.15 22.74 10.13
CA SER A 210 25.80 21.45 10.40
C SER A 210 25.38 20.80 11.72
N GLN A 211 24.60 21.50 12.56
CA GLN A 211 24.03 21.01 13.82
C GLN A 211 22.53 20.70 13.69
N GLY A 212 21.94 20.85 12.50
CA GLY A 212 20.54 20.57 12.23
C GLY A 212 19.58 21.67 12.66
N ASN A 213 20.07 22.84 13.07
CA ASN A 213 19.24 23.98 13.45
C ASN A 213 18.99 24.88 12.24
N ALA A 214 17.74 25.31 12.09
CA ALA A 214 17.37 26.43 11.23
C ALA A 214 16.27 27.20 11.94
N GLU A 215 16.42 28.52 12.03
CA GLU A 215 15.37 29.39 12.56
C GLU A 215 14.38 29.72 11.45
N HIS A 216 13.45 28.80 11.16
CA HIS A 216 12.38 29.09 10.21
C HIS A 216 11.29 29.94 10.89
N ALA A 217 10.86 31.03 10.25
CA ALA A 217 9.90 31.98 10.83
C ALA A 217 8.56 31.31 11.21
N PHE A 218 8.14 30.29 10.46
CA PHE A 218 6.93 29.51 10.77
C PHE A 218 7.08 28.67 12.03
N GLU A 219 8.23 27.97 12.19
CA GLU A 219 8.51 27.18 13.39
C GLU A 219 8.59 28.08 14.64
N LYS A 220 9.15 29.29 14.49
CA LYS A 220 9.19 30.30 15.54
C LYS A 220 7.78 30.73 15.96
N PHE A 221 6.92 31.06 14.99
CA PHE A 221 5.52 31.42 15.26
C PHE A 221 4.78 30.29 15.99
N CYS A 222 4.92 29.04 15.53
CA CYS A 222 4.29 27.89 16.19
C CYS A 222 4.76 27.77 17.65
N ARG A 223 6.05 27.96 17.92
CA ARG A 223 6.61 27.93 19.28
C ARG A 223 6.08 29.05 20.17
N GLU A 224 5.92 30.26 19.64
CA GLU A 224 5.37 31.41 20.37
C GLU A 224 3.89 31.21 20.73
N MET A 225 3.14 30.49 19.89
CA MET A 225 1.72 30.19 20.08
C MET A 225 1.49 28.85 20.81
N GLU A 226 2.55 28.20 21.30
CA GLU A 226 2.50 26.86 21.92
C GLU A 226 1.87 25.77 21.04
N ILE A 227 1.99 25.92 19.71
CA ILE A 227 1.51 24.98 18.70
C ILE A 227 2.65 24.02 18.34
N ASN A 228 2.40 22.72 18.44
CA ASN A 228 3.35 21.69 18.03
C ASN A 228 3.34 21.51 16.50
N HIS A 229 4.46 21.82 15.84
CA HIS A 229 4.60 21.65 14.39
C HIS A 229 5.05 20.22 14.05
N ILE A 230 4.23 19.51 13.28
CA ILE A 230 4.46 18.14 12.83
C ILE A 230 4.68 18.15 11.31
N LEU A 231 5.81 17.58 10.87
CA LEU A 231 6.07 17.39 9.45
C LEU A 231 5.49 16.06 8.97
N ALA A 232 4.65 16.12 7.95
CA ALA A 232 4.10 14.94 7.29
C ALA A 232 5.25 14.11 6.67
N ARG A 233 5.20 12.79 6.86
CA ARG A 233 6.21 11.87 6.31
C ARG A 233 6.29 11.99 4.79
N VAL A 234 7.51 12.17 4.28
CA VAL A 234 7.80 12.19 2.85
C VAL A 234 7.39 10.84 2.23
N LYS A 235 6.56 10.87 1.18
CA LYS A 235 6.00 9.70 0.45
C LYS A 235 5.05 8.82 1.29
N HIS A 236 4.05 9.43 1.93
CA HIS A 236 2.93 8.70 2.54
C HIS A 236 1.60 9.00 1.80
N PRO A 237 1.19 8.15 0.83
CA PRO A 237 0.02 8.39 -0.03
C PRO A 237 -1.29 8.64 0.74
N GLN A 238 -1.40 8.08 1.94
CA GLN A 238 -2.59 8.15 2.78
C GLN A 238 -2.81 9.53 3.40
N THR A 239 -1.73 10.27 3.69
CA THR A 239 -1.81 11.65 4.20
C THR A 239 -2.11 12.61 3.05
N ASN A 240 -1.48 12.39 1.90
CA ASN A 240 -1.73 13.18 0.68
C ASN A 240 -3.17 13.02 0.18
N GLY A 241 -3.77 11.82 0.25
CA GLY A 241 -5.14 11.61 -0.21
C GLY A 241 -6.21 12.34 0.63
N LYS A 242 -5.97 12.61 1.92
CA LYS A 242 -6.86 13.45 2.74
C LYS A 242 -6.87 14.89 2.24
N VAL A 243 -5.67 15.39 1.94
CA VAL A 243 -5.39 16.74 1.47
C VAL A 243 -6.00 16.90 0.06
N GLU A 244 -5.64 16.02 -0.87
CA GLU A 244 -6.17 15.97 -2.25
C GLU A 244 -7.70 15.91 -2.32
N SER A 245 -8.37 15.15 -1.44
CA SER A 245 -9.85 15.10 -1.39
C SER A 245 -10.48 16.41 -0.88
N GLY A 246 -9.85 17.10 0.07
CA GLY A 246 -10.29 18.43 0.52
C GLY A 246 -10.05 19.49 -0.56
N LEU A 247 -8.96 19.33 -1.30
CA LEU A 247 -8.52 20.20 -2.40
C LEU A 247 -9.36 20.10 -3.67
N GLU A 248 -9.81 18.90 -4.04
CA GLU A 248 -10.79 18.73 -5.13
C GLU A 248 -12.13 19.41 -4.79
N ARG A 249 -12.49 19.42 -3.50
CA ARG A 249 -13.69 20.11 -3.01
C ARG A 249 -13.52 21.62 -3.02
N THR A 250 -12.37 22.20 -2.69
CA THR A 250 -12.12 23.65 -2.87
C THR A 250 -12.12 24.04 -4.35
N ASN A 251 -11.48 23.28 -5.23
CA ASN A 251 -11.52 23.52 -6.68
C ASN A 251 -12.95 23.43 -7.28
N SER A 252 -13.82 22.61 -6.71
CA SER A 252 -15.25 22.52 -7.09
C SER A 252 -16.11 23.60 -6.40
N SER A 253 -15.65 24.10 -5.24
CA SER A 253 -16.32 25.07 -4.37
C SER A 253 -15.80 26.50 -4.52
N ASP A 254 -15.08 26.85 -5.58
CA ASP A 254 -14.71 28.24 -5.90
C ASP A 254 -15.95 29.16 -6.11
N ARG A 255 -17.14 28.57 -6.28
CA ARG A 255 -18.43 29.28 -6.15
C ARG A 255 -18.77 29.71 -4.71
N ASN A 256 -18.29 28.98 -3.70
CA ASN A 256 -18.49 29.26 -2.27
C ASN A 256 -17.39 30.12 -1.64
N ILE A 257 -16.16 30.16 -2.16
CA ILE A 257 -15.11 31.10 -1.70
C ILE A 257 -15.49 32.55 -2.02
N ARG A 258 -16.14 32.79 -3.18
CA ARG A 258 -16.78 34.10 -3.48
C ARG A 258 -17.93 34.44 -2.52
N ARG A 259 -18.66 33.44 -2.01
CA ARG A 259 -19.72 33.61 -1.00
C ARG A 259 -19.18 33.86 0.41
N LEU A 260 -18.03 33.29 0.77
CA LEU A 260 -17.30 33.63 1.99
C LEU A 260 -16.84 35.10 1.94
N ARG A 261 -16.29 35.57 0.81
CA ARG A 261 -16.01 37.02 0.63
C ARG A 261 -17.26 37.91 0.70
N SER A 262 -18.41 37.50 0.13
CA SER A 262 -19.64 38.31 0.22
C SER A 262 -20.28 38.30 1.61
N LEU A 263 -20.09 37.25 2.42
CA LEU A 263 -20.48 37.23 3.84
C LEU A 263 -19.51 38.03 4.73
N PHE A 264 -18.22 38.05 4.38
CA PHE A 264 -17.18 38.76 5.15
C PHE A 264 -17.11 40.26 4.86
N ILE A 265 -17.46 40.72 3.65
CA ILE A 265 -17.47 42.16 3.30
C ILE A 265 -18.78 42.86 3.70
N GLY A 266 -19.85 42.12 3.95
CA GLY A 266 -21.20 42.67 4.22
C GLY A 266 -21.49 43.13 5.65
N THR A 267 -20.62 42.87 6.63
CA THR A 267 -20.99 43.00 8.06
C THR A 267 -20.10 43.96 8.84
N MET A 268 -19.77 45.10 8.25
CA MET A 268 -19.17 46.26 8.94
C MET A 268 -20.12 47.46 9.01
N ARG A 269 -21.43 47.24 9.14
CA ARG A 269 -22.38 48.28 9.55
C ARG A 269 -23.46 47.72 10.47
N SER A 270 -23.48 48.26 11.69
CA SER A 270 -24.43 48.01 12.79
C SER A 270 -24.21 46.71 13.58
N GLY A 271 -23.81 46.90 14.85
CA GLY A 271 -23.65 45.82 15.81
C GLY A 271 -24.99 45.16 16.13
N ARG A 272 -25.12 43.89 15.73
CA ARG A 272 -25.97 42.84 16.35
C ARG A 272 -25.68 41.52 15.62
N ILE A 273 -25.15 40.55 16.36
CA ILE A 273 -24.81 39.22 15.85
C ILE A 273 -26.09 38.38 15.80
N LYS A 274 -26.44 37.85 14.63
CA LYS A 274 -27.28 36.65 14.49
C LYS A 274 -26.55 35.68 13.56
N VAL A 275 -26.05 34.59 14.14
CA VAL A 275 -25.40 33.50 13.40
C VAL A 275 -26.48 32.48 13.04
N SER A 276 -26.71 32.26 11.75
CA SER A 276 -27.38 31.04 11.27
C SER A 276 -26.31 30.00 10.96
N VAL A 277 -26.31 28.94 11.75
CA VAL A 277 -25.49 27.73 11.57
C VAL A 277 -25.96 27.01 10.30
N MET A 278 -25.15 27.01 9.26
CA MET A 278 -25.34 26.10 8.12
C MET A 278 -24.52 24.85 8.38
N LYS A 279 -25.17 23.84 8.97
CA LYS A 279 -24.73 22.45 8.91
C LYS A 279 -24.89 22.02 7.44
N MET A 280 -23.80 21.79 6.72
CA MET A 280 -23.87 21.03 5.47
C MET A 280 -23.76 19.56 5.84
N GLU A 281 -24.92 18.90 5.91
CA GLU A 281 -25.02 17.45 6.02
C GLU A 281 -24.35 16.79 4.80
N ILE A 282 -23.65 15.69 5.08
CA ILE A 282 -22.96 14.82 4.11
C ILE A 282 -24.01 13.94 3.42
#